data_AF-A0A1A8Q9H3-F1
#
_entry.id   AF-A0A1A8Q9H3-F1
#
_cell.length_a   1.000
_cell.length_b   1.000
_cell.length_c   1.000
_cell.angle_alpha   90.00
_cell.angle_beta   90.00
_cell.angle_gamma   90.00
#
_symmetry.space_group_name_H-M   'P 1'
#
loop_
_entity.id
_entity.type
_entity.pdbx_description
1 polymer ?
#
loop_
_entity_poly.entity_id
_entity_poly.type
_entity_poly.pdbx_seq_one_letter_code
_entity_poly.pdbx_strand_id
1 'polypeptide(L)'
;LHGGELVVTYPYDMTRDWAPREHTPTPDESFFRWLATAYASTNQVMSNPDRRPCHNKNFLRYNNIINGADWHNVPGSMNDFSYLHTNCFEVTVELSCDKFPHVSELPIEWENNRESLLVYMEQVHRGIKGVIRDKDTGAGIANAIIKVEDIDHHIRSVADGDYWRLLNPGEYRVTVTAEGYLPNSRSCHVMYDFYPTICDFYLTMMPKEKLKDILRKRGKLPEDVQLRLHQRRLRKLRVTTKAINQRRAAAAKRAKRV
;
A
#
# COMPACT_ATOMS: atom_id res chain seq x y z
N LEU A 1 -3.63 15.08 -16.52
CA LEU A 1 -4.15 15.21 -17.91
C LEU A 1 -3.23 16.15 -18.67
N HIS A 2 -2.82 15.77 -19.86
CA HIS A 2 -1.83 16.46 -20.69
C HIS A 2 -2.33 16.51 -22.16
N GLY A 3 -1.58 17.22 -23.01
CA GLY A 3 -1.83 17.28 -24.44
C GLY A 3 -0.52 17.35 -25.22
N GLY A 4 -0.60 17.02 -26.51
CA GLY A 4 0.52 16.90 -27.44
C GLY A 4 0.66 15.50 -28.05
N GLU A 5 -0.07 14.52 -27.52
CA GLU A 5 -0.15 13.17 -28.06
C GLU A 5 -1.52 12.57 -27.72
N LEU A 6 -1.81 11.34 -28.14
CA LEU A 6 -3.06 10.67 -27.84
C LEU A 6 -2.83 9.23 -27.37
N VAL A 7 -2.46 9.10 -26.10
CA VAL A 7 -2.01 7.88 -25.40
C VAL A 7 -2.23 8.01 -23.89
N VAL A 8 -2.38 6.90 -23.19
CA VAL A 8 -2.31 6.87 -21.71
C VAL A 8 -0.99 6.28 -21.26
N THR A 9 -0.22 7.04 -20.48
CA THR A 9 1.04 6.57 -19.91
C THR A 9 0.84 6.14 -18.46
N TYR A 10 1.54 5.07 -18.07
CA TYR A 10 1.50 4.54 -16.71
C TYR A 10 2.90 4.38 -16.12
N PRO A 11 3.04 4.44 -14.78
CA PRO A 11 4.34 4.38 -14.11
C PRO A 11 5.18 3.12 -14.43
N TYR A 12 6.51 3.17 -14.25
CA TYR A 12 7.27 4.36 -13.90
C TYR A 12 7.56 5.26 -15.11
N ASP A 13 7.70 6.55 -14.87
CA ASP A 13 8.14 7.56 -15.84
C ASP A 13 9.68 7.71 -15.86
N MET A 14 10.34 7.37 -14.76
CA MET A 14 11.81 7.40 -14.66
C MET A 14 12.44 6.03 -14.90
N THR A 15 13.47 5.99 -15.74
CA THR A 15 14.35 4.80 -15.91
C THR A 15 15.32 4.64 -14.73
N ARG A 16 15.75 3.41 -14.45
CA ARG A 16 16.66 3.14 -13.32
C ARG A 16 18.08 3.69 -13.55
N ASP A 17 18.59 3.57 -14.77
CA ASP A 17 19.99 3.90 -15.11
C ASP A 17 20.10 5.18 -15.97
N TRP A 18 19.10 6.08 -15.88
CA TRP A 18 19.03 7.31 -16.68
C TRP A 18 19.04 7.08 -18.20
N ALA A 19 18.70 5.86 -18.64
CA ALA A 19 18.52 5.53 -20.04
C ALA A 19 17.47 6.48 -20.67
N PRO A 20 17.63 6.91 -21.93
CA PRO A 20 16.64 7.78 -22.57
C PRO A 20 15.25 7.13 -22.68
N ARG A 21 15.20 5.81 -22.85
CA ARG A 21 14.01 4.98 -22.95
C ARG A 21 14.29 3.57 -22.45
N GLU A 22 13.47 3.05 -21.55
CA GLU A 22 13.49 1.66 -21.09
C GLU A 22 12.19 1.31 -20.39
N HIS A 23 11.59 0.14 -20.71
CA HIS A 23 10.42 -0.36 -19.99
C HIS A 23 10.74 -0.59 -18.51
N THR A 24 10.19 0.27 -17.65
CA THR A 24 10.48 0.29 -16.21
C THR A 24 9.21 0.02 -15.42
N PRO A 25 8.89 -1.26 -15.14
CA PRO A 25 7.60 -1.62 -14.56
C PRO A 25 7.52 -1.38 -13.05
N THR A 26 6.33 -1.02 -12.58
CA THR A 26 5.99 -1.03 -11.15
C THR A 26 5.66 -2.44 -10.66
N PRO A 27 5.76 -2.72 -9.35
CA PRO A 27 5.16 -3.92 -8.75
C PRO A 27 3.68 -4.12 -9.09
N ASP A 28 2.92 -3.04 -9.28
CA ASP A 28 1.50 -3.04 -9.65
C ASP A 28 1.25 -2.91 -11.16
N GLU A 29 2.21 -3.27 -12.03
CA GLU A 29 2.11 -3.04 -13.49
C GLU A 29 0.82 -3.62 -14.09
N SER A 30 0.43 -4.83 -13.67
CA SER A 30 -0.78 -5.47 -14.19
C SER A 30 -2.04 -4.64 -13.97
N PHE A 31 -2.14 -3.95 -12.83
CA PHE A 31 -3.29 -3.08 -12.53
C PHE A 31 -3.17 -1.73 -13.25
N PHE A 32 -1.96 -1.16 -13.34
CA PHE A 32 -1.75 0.07 -14.11
C PHE A 32 -2.07 -0.07 -15.59
N ARG A 33 -1.71 -1.20 -16.20
CA ARG A 33 -2.07 -1.51 -17.59
C ARG A 33 -3.58 -1.62 -17.77
N TRP A 34 -4.27 -2.27 -16.82
CA TRP A 34 -5.73 -2.32 -16.81
C TRP A 34 -6.33 -0.90 -16.74
N LEU A 35 -5.88 -0.10 -15.78
CA LEU A 35 -6.36 1.26 -15.55
C LEU A 35 -6.14 2.17 -16.78
N ALA A 36 -4.96 2.09 -17.39
CA ALA A 36 -4.65 2.82 -18.63
C ALA A 36 -5.54 2.34 -19.80
N THR A 37 -5.76 1.02 -19.92
CA THR A 37 -6.61 0.42 -20.96
C THR A 37 -8.06 0.86 -20.80
N ALA A 38 -8.58 0.93 -19.58
CA ALA A 38 -9.96 1.32 -19.30
C ALA A 38 -10.27 2.72 -19.85
N TYR A 39 -9.34 3.66 -19.71
CA TYR A 39 -9.47 4.99 -20.32
C TYR A 39 -9.28 4.92 -21.85
N ALA A 40 -8.17 4.31 -22.29
CA ALA A 40 -7.76 4.36 -23.69
C ALA A 40 -8.73 3.67 -24.65
N SER A 41 -9.36 2.57 -24.21
CA SER A 41 -10.29 1.78 -25.02
C SER A 41 -11.69 2.39 -25.14
N THR A 42 -12.05 3.31 -24.24
CA THR A 42 -13.37 3.96 -24.22
C THR A 42 -13.36 5.35 -24.84
N ASN A 43 -12.17 5.93 -25.07
CA ASN A 43 -12.04 7.24 -25.69
C ASN A 43 -12.27 7.09 -27.20
N GLN A 44 -13.19 7.89 -27.75
CA GLN A 44 -13.67 7.70 -29.13
C GLN A 44 -12.55 7.88 -30.16
N VAL A 45 -11.69 8.88 -29.98
CA VAL A 45 -10.59 9.14 -30.91
C VAL A 45 -9.43 8.19 -30.64
N MET A 46 -9.12 7.90 -29.37
CA MET A 46 -7.99 7.05 -29.01
C MET A 46 -8.17 5.62 -29.49
N SER A 47 -9.36 5.06 -29.32
CA SER A 47 -9.72 3.70 -29.74
C SER A 47 -9.95 3.55 -31.25
N ASN A 48 -10.08 4.65 -32.00
CA ASN A 48 -10.32 4.60 -33.44
C ASN A 48 -9.08 4.08 -34.21
N PRO A 49 -9.18 2.92 -34.90
CA PRO A 49 -8.06 2.34 -35.63
C PRO A 49 -7.65 3.14 -36.87
N ASP A 50 -8.56 3.96 -37.41
CA ASP A 50 -8.35 4.78 -38.61
C ASP A 50 -7.82 6.18 -38.27
N ARG A 51 -7.60 6.48 -36.97
CA ARG A 51 -7.07 7.79 -36.55
C ARG A 51 -5.66 8.01 -37.11
N ARG A 52 -5.39 9.25 -37.53
CA ARG A 52 -4.03 9.66 -37.88
C ARG A 52 -3.19 9.81 -36.60
N PRO A 53 -1.95 9.31 -36.56
CA PRO A 53 -1.02 9.60 -35.47
C PRO A 53 -0.77 11.11 -35.35
N CYS A 54 -0.61 11.63 -34.12
CA CYS A 54 -0.27 13.04 -33.91
C CYS A 54 1.08 13.39 -34.53
N HIS A 55 2.06 12.51 -34.30
CA HIS A 55 3.45 12.67 -34.72
C HIS A 55 3.97 11.39 -35.41
N ASN A 56 5.22 11.02 -35.14
CA ASN A 56 5.89 9.89 -35.79
C ASN A 56 5.60 8.54 -35.13
N LYS A 57 5.22 8.53 -33.84
CA LYS A 57 4.97 7.30 -33.08
C LYS A 57 3.49 6.93 -33.16
N ASN A 58 3.19 5.72 -33.62
CA ASN A 58 1.82 5.22 -33.67
C ASN A 58 1.53 4.32 -32.45
N PHE A 59 0.82 4.87 -31.47
CA PHE A 59 0.46 4.17 -30.23
C PHE A 59 -0.65 3.12 -30.37
N LEU A 60 -1.36 3.07 -31.50
CA LEU A 60 -2.36 2.02 -31.78
C LEU A 60 -1.75 0.62 -31.71
N ARG A 61 -0.48 0.48 -32.11
CA ARG A 61 0.26 -0.80 -32.04
C ARG A 61 0.48 -1.31 -30.61
N TYR A 62 0.27 -0.46 -29.63
CA TYR A 62 0.45 -0.72 -28.20
C TYR A 62 -0.86 -0.55 -27.43
N ASN A 63 -2.01 -0.72 -28.10
CA ASN A 63 -3.35 -0.52 -27.53
C ASN A 63 -3.54 0.87 -26.89
N ASN A 64 -2.81 1.88 -27.39
CA ASN A 64 -2.86 3.26 -26.93
C ASN A 64 -2.46 3.47 -25.46
N ILE A 65 -1.71 2.52 -24.91
CA ILE A 65 -1.08 2.64 -23.60
C ILE A 65 0.42 2.46 -23.72
N ILE A 66 1.19 3.04 -22.80
CA ILE A 66 2.63 2.83 -22.77
C ILE A 66 3.19 3.07 -21.35
N ASN A 67 4.24 2.34 -20.98
CA ASN A 67 5.01 2.70 -19.78
C ASN A 67 5.69 4.06 -20.01
N GLY A 68 5.66 4.94 -19.02
CA GLY A 68 6.22 6.28 -19.14
C GLY A 68 7.68 6.30 -19.56
N ALA A 69 8.52 5.55 -18.85
CA ALA A 69 9.95 5.44 -19.10
C ALA A 69 10.27 4.76 -20.46
N ASP A 70 9.43 3.86 -20.95
CA ASP A 70 9.54 3.30 -22.32
C ASP A 70 9.19 4.35 -23.39
N TRP A 71 8.30 5.29 -23.08
CA TRP A 71 8.04 6.41 -23.95
C TRP A 71 9.14 7.46 -23.89
N HIS A 72 9.54 7.96 -22.73
CA HIS A 72 10.71 8.82 -22.55
C HIS A 72 10.98 9.00 -21.06
N ASN A 73 12.25 9.09 -20.68
CA ASN A 73 12.64 9.25 -19.29
C ASN A 73 12.23 10.64 -18.75
N VAL A 74 11.34 10.67 -17.75
CA VAL A 74 10.85 11.89 -17.07
C VAL A 74 11.11 11.79 -15.57
N PRO A 75 12.29 12.20 -15.09
CA PRO A 75 12.58 12.22 -13.65
C PRO A 75 11.76 13.30 -12.94
N GLY A 76 11.25 12.99 -11.74
CA GLY A 76 10.50 13.93 -10.91
C GLY A 76 9.06 14.16 -11.36
N SER A 77 8.47 13.20 -12.08
CA SER A 77 7.07 13.25 -12.49
C SER A 77 6.11 13.12 -11.29
N MET A 78 4.90 13.68 -11.45
CA MET A 78 3.87 13.67 -10.41
C MET A 78 3.27 12.27 -10.20
N ASN A 79 3.10 11.49 -11.27
CA ASN A 79 2.55 10.13 -11.21
C ASN A 79 3.44 9.17 -10.40
N ASP A 80 4.76 9.20 -10.62
CA ASP A 80 5.72 8.41 -9.84
C ASP A 80 5.75 8.89 -8.39
N PHE A 81 5.64 10.20 -8.14
CA PHE A 81 5.53 10.74 -6.79
C PHE A 81 4.29 10.21 -6.07
N SER A 82 3.12 10.27 -6.71
CA SER A 82 1.85 9.77 -6.17
C SER A 82 1.96 8.30 -5.77
N TYR A 83 2.54 7.44 -6.62
CA TYR A 83 2.69 6.01 -6.34
C TYR A 83 3.74 5.72 -5.25
N LEU A 84 4.86 6.44 -5.21
CA LEU A 84 5.96 6.15 -4.28
C LEU A 84 5.75 6.75 -2.87
N HIS A 85 5.01 7.85 -2.76
CA HIS A 85 4.89 8.62 -1.52
C HIS A 85 3.48 8.59 -0.91
N THR A 86 2.50 8.03 -1.61
CA THR A 86 1.10 7.95 -1.15
C THR A 86 0.49 6.59 -1.50
N ASN A 87 -0.77 6.37 -1.15
CA ASN A 87 -1.52 5.19 -1.60
C ASN A 87 -2.11 5.34 -3.02
N CYS A 88 -1.99 6.53 -3.63
CA CYS A 88 -2.69 6.90 -4.85
C CYS A 88 -2.02 6.28 -6.09
N PHE A 89 -2.83 5.68 -6.97
CA PHE A 89 -2.37 5.21 -8.26
C PHE A 89 -2.78 6.26 -9.30
N GLU A 90 -1.80 6.84 -9.96
CA GLU A 90 -1.98 7.90 -10.93
C GLU A 90 -1.46 7.47 -12.30
N VAL A 91 -2.20 7.80 -13.36
CA VAL A 91 -1.76 7.67 -14.75
C VAL A 91 -1.77 9.03 -15.41
N THR A 92 -1.00 9.19 -16.47
CA THR A 92 -0.99 10.41 -17.27
C THR A 92 -1.73 10.14 -18.57
N VAL A 93 -2.77 10.92 -18.84
CA VAL A 93 -3.56 10.83 -20.08
C VAL A 93 -3.20 12.00 -20.97
N GLU A 94 -2.71 11.71 -22.18
CA GLU A 94 -2.54 12.66 -23.27
C GLU A 94 -3.84 12.69 -24.09
N LEU A 95 -4.55 13.82 -24.06
CA LEU A 95 -5.94 13.93 -24.49
C LEU A 95 -6.12 14.26 -25.97
N SER A 96 -5.15 14.93 -26.57
CA SER A 96 -5.27 15.53 -27.90
C SER A 96 -3.89 15.84 -28.50
N CYS A 97 -3.80 15.80 -29.83
CA CYS A 97 -2.59 16.21 -30.54
C CYS A 97 -2.33 17.72 -30.42
N ASP A 98 -3.39 18.53 -30.48
CA ASP A 98 -3.27 19.96 -30.23
C ASP A 98 -3.25 20.22 -28.73
N LYS A 99 -2.20 20.91 -28.26
CA LYS A 99 -2.02 21.28 -26.86
C LYS A 99 -2.97 22.39 -26.43
N PHE A 100 -3.40 23.22 -27.37
CA PHE A 100 -4.24 24.38 -27.10
C PHE A 100 -5.31 24.52 -28.20
N PRO A 101 -6.28 23.58 -28.25
CA PRO A 101 -7.30 23.56 -29.29
C PRO A 101 -8.17 24.83 -29.24
N HIS A 102 -8.76 25.18 -30.37
CA HIS A 102 -9.65 26.34 -30.43
C HIS A 102 -10.94 26.07 -29.65
N VAL A 103 -11.59 27.11 -29.12
CA VAL A 103 -12.82 26.98 -28.30
C VAL A 103 -13.94 26.20 -29.00
N SER A 104 -13.99 26.24 -30.33
CA SER A 104 -14.97 25.50 -31.15
C SER A 104 -14.78 23.97 -31.10
N GLU A 105 -13.60 23.48 -30.71
CA GLU A 105 -13.28 22.06 -30.63
C GLU A 105 -13.56 21.48 -29.23
N LEU A 106 -13.69 22.33 -28.20
CA LEU A 106 -13.93 21.86 -26.83
C LEU A 106 -15.18 20.97 -26.66
N PRO A 107 -16.32 21.23 -27.34
CA PRO A 107 -17.48 20.34 -27.23
C PRO A 107 -17.22 18.93 -27.76
N ILE A 108 -16.43 18.78 -28.83
CA ILE A 108 -16.08 17.46 -29.36
C ILE A 108 -15.04 16.78 -28.49
N GLU A 109 -14.06 17.52 -27.95
CA GLU A 109 -13.10 16.96 -26.99
C GLU A 109 -13.78 16.46 -25.71
N TRP A 110 -14.82 17.14 -25.26
CA TRP A 110 -15.64 16.64 -24.16
C TRP A 110 -16.33 15.32 -24.53
N GLU A 111 -17.00 15.25 -25.68
CA GLU A 111 -17.68 14.02 -26.11
C GLU A 111 -16.71 12.84 -26.26
N ASN A 112 -15.51 13.09 -26.78
CA ASN A 112 -14.46 12.10 -26.94
C ASN A 112 -14.01 11.48 -25.62
N ASN A 113 -14.00 12.27 -24.54
CA ASN A 113 -13.44 11.90 -23.24
C ASN A 113 -14.49 11.57 -22.17
N ARG A 114 -15.75 11.98 -22.35
CA ARG A 114 -16.81 11.85 -21.32
C ARG A 114 -16.89 10.43 -20.76
N GLU A 115 -17.04 9.44 -21.65
CA GLU A 115 -17.18 8.05 -21.23
C GLU A 115 -15.91 7.53 -20.56
N SER A 116 -14.73 7.86 -21.10
CA SER A 116 -13.45 7.45 -20.52
C SER A 116 -13.23 8.00 -19.12
N LEU A 117 -13.61 9.24 -18.87
CA LEU A 117 -13.50 9.84 -17.55
C LEU A 117 -14.43 9.14 -16.54
N LEU A 118 -15.66 8.82 -16.94
CA LEU A 118 -16.61 8.09 -16.10
C LEU A 118 -16.11 6.68 -15.79
N VAL A 119 -15.77 5.90 -16.82
CA VAL A 119 -15.25 4.54 -16.67
C VAL A 119 -13.96 4.52 -15.85
N TYR A 120 -13.08 5.50 -16.04
CA TYR A 120 -11.85 5.62 -15.25
C TYR A 120 -12.14 5.84 -13.76
N MET A 121 -13.07 6.75 -13.43
CA MET A 121 -13.48 7.00 -12.04
C MET A 121 -14.09 5.75 -11.39
N GLU A 122 -14.85 4.96 -12.13
CA GLU A 122 -15.43 3.70 -11.63
C GLU A 122 -14.35 2.67 -11.24
N GLN A 123 -13.15 2.74 -11.81
CA GLN A 123 -12.07 1.80 -11.47
C GLN A 123 -11.60 1.91 -10.01
N VAL A 124 -11.89 3.03 -9.31
CA VAL A 124 -11.60 3.19 -7.88
C VAL A 124 -12.37 2.18 -7.00
N HIS A 125 -13.41 1.56 -7.55
CA HIS A 125 -14.22 0.54 -6.88
C HIS A 125 -13.78 -0.90 -7.20
N ARG A 126 -12.57 -1.11 -7.73
CA ARG A 126 -11.99 -2.45 -7.91
C ARG A 126 -11.06 -2.86 -6.76
N GLY A 127 -10.71 -4.14 -6.72
CA GLY A 127 -9.80 -4.71 -5.74
C GLY A 127 -10.47 -5.03 -4.42
N ILE A 128 -9.79 -4.73 -3.31
CA ILE A 128 -10.29 -4.97 -1.95
C ILE A 128 -10.34 -3.67 -1.16
N LYS A 129 -11.29 -3.58 -0.24
CA LYS A 129 -11.35 -2.52 0.77
C LYS A 129 -11.73 -3.10 2.12
N GLY A 130 -11.52 -2.37 3.19
CA GLY A 130 -11.97 -2.82 4.51
C GLY A 130 -11.57 -1.86 5.59
N VAL A 131 -11.82 -2.27 6.83
CA VAL A 131 -11.42 -1.55 8.04
C VAL A 131 -10.54 -2.44 8.91
N ILE A 132 -9.41 -1.90 9.34
CA ILE A 132 -8.49 -2.53 10.29
C ILE A 132 -8.86 -2.05 11.69
N ARG A 133 -9.27 -2.98 12.55
CA ARG A 133 -9.79 -2.69 13.88
C ARG A 133 -8.96 -3.38 14.96
N ASP A 134 -8.88 -2.75 16.13
CA ASP A 134 -8.44 -3.42 17.34
C ASP A 134 -9.50 -4.45 17.76
N LYS A 135 -9.07 -5.69 18.00
CA LYS A 135 -9.95 -6.82 18.28
C LYS A 135 -10.74 -6.68 19.58
N ASP A 136 -10.19 -6.00 20.59
CA ASP A 136 -10.78 -5.90 21.92
C ASP A 136 -11.73 -4.68 22.03
N THR A 137 -11.41 -3.58 21.35
CA THR A 137 -12.10 -2.29 21.47
C THR A 137 -12.98 -1.96 20.26
N GLY A 138 -12.73 -2.57 19.09
CA GLY A 138 -13.42 -2.29 17.83
C GLY A 138 -13.01 -0.96 17.16
N ALA A 139 -12.09 -0.20 17.77
CA ALA A 139 -11.59 1.07 17.24
C ALA A 139 -10.75 0.86 15.97
N GLY A 140 -10.83 1.80 15.04
CA GLY A 140 -10.01 1.83 13.83
C GLY A 140 -8.51 2.00 14.15
N ILE A 141 -7.65 1.32 13.39
CA ILE A 141 -6.19 1.41 13.53
C ILE A 141 -5.64 2.16 12.32
N ALA A 142 -5.22 3.40 12.54
CA ALA A 142 -4.59 4.23 11.52
C ALA A 142 -3.15 3.82 11.21
N ASN A 143 -2.67 4.15 10.01
CA ASN A 143 -1.31 3.91 9.54
C ASN A 143 -0.84 2.44 9.61
N ALA A 144 -1.77 1.49 9.68
CA ALA A 144 -1.46 0.08 9.56
C ALA A 144 -1.01 -0.22 8.13
N ILE A 145 0.03 -1.02 7.99
CA ILE A 145 0.61 -1.40 6.71
C ILE A 145 -0.11 -2.64 6.19
N ILE A 146 -0.66 -2.54 4.99
CA ILE A 146 -1.31 -3.64 4.28
C ILE A 146 -0.38 -4.07 3.14
N LYS A 147 0.15 -5.30 3.26
CA LYS A 147 1.02 -5.92 2.25
C LYS A 147 0.30 -7.08 1.58
N VAL A 148 0.35 -7.11 0.25
CA VAL A 148 -0.11 -8.24 -0.55
C VAL A 148 1.11 -9.14 -0.83
N GLU A 149 0.97 -10.45 -0.68
CA GLU A 149 2.02 -11.39 -1.06
C GLU A 149 2.35 -11.23 -2.56
N ASP A 150 3.64 -11.36 -2.91
CA ASP A 150 4.18 -11.20 -4.27
C ASP A 150 4.04 -9.83 -4.95
N ILE A 151 3.44 -8.83 -4.29
CA ILE A 151 3.44 -7.44 -4.77
C ILE A 151 4.29 -6.58 -3.82
N ASP A 152 5.44 -6.13 -4.31
CA ASP A 152 6.39 -5.31 -3.52
C ASP A 152 5.98 -3.83 -3.47
N HIS A 153 4.73 -3.58 -3.12
CA HIS A 153 4.18 -2.27 -2.87
C HIS A 153 3.08 -2.39 -1.80
N HIS A 154 3.26 -1.70 -0.69
CA HIS A 154 2.31 -1.71 0.42
C HIS A 154 1.50 -0.41 0.44
N ILE A 155 0.30 -0.47 1.03
CA ILE A 155 -0.51 0.73 1.32
C ILE A 155 -0.65 0.89 2.83
N ARG A 156 -1.23 2.02 3.24
CA ARG A 156 -1.53 2.33 4.64
C ARG A 156 -3.02 2.60 4.87
N SER A 157 -3.55 2.20 6.02
CA SER A 157 -4.89 2.63 6.44
C SER A 157 -4.92 4.11 6.85
N VAL A 158 -6.10 4.71 6.72
CA VAL A 158 -6.37 6.11 7.08
C VAL A 158 -6.84 6.21 8.54
N ALA A 159 -7.34 7.37 8.97
CA ALA A 159 -7.59 7.70 10.37
C ALA A 159 -8.54 6.72 11.09
N ASP A 160 -9.56 6.22 10.39
CA ASP A 160 -10.56 5.29 10.96
C ASP A 160 -10.22 3.81 10.70
N GLY A 161 -9.01 3.54 10.20
CA GLY A 161 -8.51 2.20 9.86
C GLY A 161 -9.01 1.68 8.52
N ASP A 162 -9.77 2.48 7.79
CA ASP A 162 -10.22 2.25 6.43
C ASP A 162 -9.04 2.20 5.45
N TYR A 163 -9.14 1.32 4.45
CA TYR A 163 -8.14 1.18 3.41
C TYR A 163 -8.76 0.70 2.09
N TRP A 164 -8.07 0.97 0.99
CA TRP A 164 -8.41 0.50 -0.36
C TRP A 164 -7.16 0.01 -1.06
N ARG A 165 -7.17 -1.24 -1.53
CA ARG A 165 -6.09 -1.84 -2.30
C ARG A 165 -6.62 -2.27 -3.66
N LEU A 166 -6.25 -1.51 -4.67
CA LEU A 166 -6.58 -1.77 -6.07
C LEU A 166 -5.83 -3.02 -6.56
N LEU A 167 -6.57 -3.99 -7.09
CA LEU A 167 -6.07 -5.29 -7.55
C LEU A 167 -6.96 -5.78 -8.69
N ASN A 168 -6.37 -6.56 -9.59
CA ASN A 168 -7.12 -7.31 -10.60
C ASN A 168 -7.85 -8.51 -9.95
N PRO A 169 -8.83 -9.12 -10.62
CA PRO A 169 -9.50 -10.33 -10.13
C PRO A 169 -8.49 -11.45 -9.82
N GLY A 170 -8.65 -12.09 -8.66
CA GLY A 170 -7.72 -13.11 -8.17
C GLY A 170 -7.83 -13.37 -6.66
N GLU A 171 -7.13 -14.39 -6.20
CA GLU A 171 -6.95 -14.67 -4.77
C GLU A 171 -5.60 -14.12 -4.30
N TYR A 172 -5.62 -13.38 -3.20
CA TYR A 172 -4.45 -12.70 -2.66
C TYR A 172 -4.30 -12.99 -1.17
N ARG A 173 -3.11 -13.40 -0.74
CA ARG A 173 -2.78 -13.44 0.68
C ARG A 173 -2.36 -12.05 1.14
N VAL A 174 -3.11 -11.48 2.07
CA VAL A 174 -2.90 -10.12 2.56
C VAL A 174 -2.46 -10.20 4.01
N THR A 175 -1.38 -9.50 4.33
CA THR A 175 -0.83 -9.37 5.68
C THR A 175 -0.90 -7.93 6.14
N VAL A 176 -1.53 -7.73 7.29
CA VAL A 176 -1.64 -6.43 7.95
C VAL A 176 -0.72 -6.40 9.16
N THR A 177 0.04 -5.30 9.27
CA THR A 177 0.92 -5.02 10.41
C THR A 177 0.67 -3.61 10.92
N ALA A 178 0.71 -3.43 12.23
CA ALA A 178 0.56 -2.13 12.87
C ALA A 178 1.44 -2.08 14.12
N GLU A 179 1.93 -0.88 14.46
CA GLU A 179 2.78 -0.70 15.65
C GLU A 179 2.01 -1.09 16.93
N GLY A 180 2.61 -1.95 17.76
CA GLY A 180 2.00 -2.41 19.00
C GLY A 180 0.99 -3.55 18.86
N TYR A 181 0.77 -4.06 17.64
CA TYR A 181 -0.13 -5.18 17.36
C TYR A 181 0.61 -6.41 16.82
N LEU A 182 0.01 -7.58 17.03
CA LEU A 182 0.42 -8.80 16.33
C LEU A 182 -0.02 -8.74 14.86
N PRO A 183 0.87 -9.09 13.89
CA PRO A 183 0.49 -9.23 12.49
C PRO A 183 -0.69 -10.19 12.29
N ASN A 184 -1.53 -9.90 11.31
CA ASN A 184 -2.61 -10.79 10.90
C ASN A 184 -2.57 -11.00 9.38
N SER A 185 -2.66 -12.25 8.94
CA SER A 185 -2.70 -12.62 7.52
C SER A 185 -3.97 -13.39 7.20
N ARG A 186 -4.58 -13.11 6.05
CA ARG A 186 -5.76 -13.81 5.52
C ARG A 186 -5.77 -13.77 3.99
N SER A 187 -6.47 -14.72 3.37
CA SER A 187 -6.78 -14.65 1.94
C SER A 187 -7.95 -13.68 1.70
N CYS A 188 -7.78 -12.76 0.76
CA CYS A 188 -8.83 -11.91 0.21
C CYS A 188 -9.07 -12.32 -1.26
N HIS A 189 -10.32 -12.35 -1.69
CA HIS A 189 -10.67 -12.68 -3.08
C HIS A 189 -11.21 -11.43 -3.78
N VAL A 190 -10.63 -11.09 -4.92
CA VAL A 190 -11.12 -10.00 -5.78
C VAL A 190 -12.00 -10.61 -6.86
N MET A 191 -13.28 -10.24 -6.88
CA MET A 191 -14.24 -10.72 -7.86
C MET A 191 -14.14 -9.93 -9.17
N TYR A 192 -14.80 -10.44 -10.22
CA TYR A 192 -14.91 -9.73 -11.51
C TYR A 192 -15.90 -8.55 -11.46
N ASP A 193 -16.73 -8.50 -10.43
CA ASP A 193 -17.76 -7.50 -10.22
C ASP A 193 -17.18 -6.07 -10.11
N PHE A 194 -18.02 -5.07 -10.37
CA PHE A 194 -17.64 -3.66 -10.31
C PHE A 194 -17.54 -3.10 -8.89
N TYR A 195 -17.68 -3.94 -7.85
CA TYR A 195 -17.60 -3.53 -6.45
C TYR A 195 -16.38 -4.17 -5.77
N PRO A 196 -15.74 -3.45 -4.83
CA PRO A 196 -14.54 -3.96 -4.19
C PRO A 196 -14.95 -4.97 -3.11
N THR A 197 -14.22 -6.08 -3.01
CA THR A 197 -14.49 -7.08 -1.98
C THR A 197 -14.12 -6.53 -0.60
N ILE A 198 -15.03 -6.69 0.36
CA ILE A 198 -14.76 -6.31 1.76
C ILE A 198 -13.80 -7.32 2.40
N CYS A 199 -12.67 -6.83 2.89
CA CYS A 199 -11.63 -7.64 3.51
C CYS A 199 -11.16 -7.06 4.87
N ASP A 200 -12.01 -7.07 5.89
CA ASP A 200 -11.68 -6.45 7.20
C ASP A 200 -10.58 -7.16 7.99
N PHE A 201 -9.88 -6.45 8.89
CA PHE A 201 -8.87 -7.07 9.76
C PHE A 201 -9.10 -6.72 11.22
N TYR A 202 -8.85 -7.69 12.10
CA TYR A 202 -8.92 -7.52 13.54
C TYR A 202 -7.57 -7.84 14.16
N LEU A 203 -6.84 -6.82 14.59
CA LEU A 203 -5.51 -6.98 15.16
C LEU A 203 -5.58 -7.14 16.68
N THR A 204 -4.75 -8.02 17.21
CA THR A 204 -4.63 -8.22 18.67
C THR A 204 -3.46 -7.41 19.19
N MET A 205 -3.72 -6.52 20.15
CA MET A 205 -2.66 -5.71 20.75
C MET A 205 -1.65 -6.59 21.50
N MET A 206 -0.36 -6.29 21.35
CA MET A 206 0.73 -7.02 21.98
C MET A 206 0.57 -7.01 23.51
N PRO A 207 0.85 -8.13 24.23
CA PRO A 207 0.68 -8.17 25.69
C PRO A 207 1.42 -7.07 26.44
N LYS A 208 2.62 -6.69 25.98
CA LYS A 208 3.43 -5.61 26.57
C LYS A 208 2.73 -4.25 26.43
N GLU A 209 2.18 -3.96 25.26
CA GLU A 209 1.46 -2.70 25.00
C GLU A 209 0.11 -2.69 25.75
N LYS A 210 -0.57 -3.84 25.85
CA LYS A 210 -1.76 -4.00 26.69
C LYS A 210 -1.49 -3.69 28.16
N LEU A 211 -0.37 -4.16 28.71
CA LEU A 211 0.03 -3.83 30.09
C LEU A 211 0.33 -2.33 30.26
N LYS A 212 1.00 -1.70 29.30
CA LYS A 212 1.28 -0.26 29.33
C LYS A 212 -0.01 0.56 29.27
N ASP A 213 -0.96 0.17 28.41
CA ASP A 213 -2.23 0.88 28.29
C ASP A 213 -3.08 0.74 29.57
N ILE A 214 -3.11 -0.46 30.17
CA ILE A 214 -3.73 -0.67 31.49
C ILE A 214 -3.07 0.20 32.56
N LEU A 215 -1.73 0.24 32.60
CA LEU A 215 -0.98 1.09 33.51
C LEU A 215 -1.31 2.58 33.32
N ARG A 216 -1.42 3.04 32.08
CA ARG A 216 -1.77 4.43 31.76
C ARG A 216 -3.20 4.77 32.19
N LYS A 217 -4.16 3.86 31.96
CA LYS A 217 -5.59 4.07 32.29
C LYS A 217 -5.91 3.92 33.78
N ARG A 218 -5.30 2.95 34.47
CA ARG A 218 -5.64 2.59 35.86
C ARG A 218 -4.57 2.96 36.88
N GLY A 219 -3.37 3.38 36.46
CA GLY A 219 -2.23 3.66 37.33
C GLY A 219 -1.60 2.44 38.00
N LYS A 220 -2.16 1.23 37.83
CA LYS A 220 -1.69 -0.03 38.44
C LYS A 220 -1.82 -1.20 37.47
N LEU A 221 -0.88 -2.14 37.55
CA LEU A 221 -0.92 -3.39 36.80
C LEU A 221 -2.06 -4.30 37.31
N PRO A 222 -2.56 -5.24 36.49
CA PRO A 222 -3.45 -6.31 36.96
C PRO A 222 -2.86 -7.11 38.14
N GLU A 223 -3.69 -7.50 39.11
CA GLU A 223 -3.23 -8.20 40.33
C GLU A 223 -2.48 -9.50 40.03
N ASP A 224 -2.95 -10.28 39.05
CA ASP A 224 -2.31 -11.52 38.61
C ASP A 224 -0.89 -11.28 38.10
N VAL A 225 -0.69 -10.18 37.34
CA VAL A 225 0.63 -9.76 36.86
C VAL A 225 1.51 -9.30 38.02
N GLN A 226 0.97 -8.52 38.96
CA GLN A 226 1.70 -8.08 40.15
C GLN A 226 2.19 -9.28 40.98
N LEU A 227 1.30 -10.26 41.21
CA LEU A 227 1.62 -11.50 41.92
C LEU A 227 2.71 -12.30 41.20
N ARG A 228 2.61 -12.48 39.88
CA ARG A 228 3.64 -13.16 39.08
C ARG A 228 4.99 -12.45 39.15
N LEU A 229 5.00 -11.11 39.08
CA LEU A 229 6.22 -10.30 39.22
C LEU A 229 6.84 -10.44 40.61
N HIS A 230 6.00 -10.43 41.66
CA HIS A 230 6.43 -10.62 43.04
C HIS A 230 7.08 -12.00 43.24
N GLN A 231 6.43 -13.08 42.77
CA GLN A 231 6.99 -14.43 42.82
C GLN A 231 8.34 -14.53 42.09
N ARG A 232 8.48 -13.87 40.92
CA ARG A 232 9.74 -13.81 40.17
C ARG A 232 10.83 -13.08 40.95
N ARG A 233 10.50 -11.96 41.62
CA ARG A 233 11.45 -11.22 42.48
C ARG A 233 11.92 -12.08 43.64
N LEU A 234 11.01 -12.77 44.33
CA LEU A 234 11.36 -13.70 45.42
C LEU A 234 12.26 -14.84 44.94
N ARG A 235 11.98 -15.43 43.76
CA ARG A 235 12.85 -16.46 43.16
C ARG A 235 14.25 -15.93 42.87
N LYS A 236 14.37 -14.74 42.26
CA LYS A 236 15.67 -14.11 42.02
C LYS A 236 16.43 -13.89 43.34
N LEU A 237 15.79 -13.27 44.34
CA LEU A 237 16.36 -13.06 45.67
C LEU A 237 16.91 -14.36 46.28
N ARG A 238 16.14 -15.46 46.24
CA ARG A 238 16.59 -16.76 46.75
C ARG A 238 17.85 -17.26 46.03
N VAL A 239 17.92 -17.11 44.70
CA VAL A 239 19.10 -17.48 43.92
C VAL A 239 20.31 -16.62 44.29
N THR A 240 20.14 -15.30 44.38
CA THR A 240 21.23 -14.39 44.75
C THR A 240 21.74 -14.66 46.16
N THR A 241 20.85 -14.84 47.13
CA THR A 241 21.21 -15.16 48.53
C THR A 241 21.92 -16.50 48.62
N LYS A 242 21.47 -17.52 47.87
CA LYS A 242 22.16 -18.82 47.81
C LYS A 242 23.59 -18.68 47.28
N ALA A 243 23.78 -17.90 46.23
CA ALA A 243 25.12 -17.65 45.66
C ALA A 243 26.03 -16.89 46.64
N ILE A 244 25.52 -15.87 47.33
CA ILE A 244 26.27 -15.13 48.36
C ILE A 244 26.68 -16.05 49.50
N ASN A 245 25.76 -16.88 50.00
CA ASN A 245 26.04 -17.81 51.09
C ASN A 245 27.07 -18.87 50.70
N GLN A 246 27.02 -19.38 49.46
CA GLN A 246 28.05 -20.29 48.93
C GLN A 246 29.44 -19.63 48.85
N ARG A 247 29.52 -18.37 48.40
CA ARG A 247 30.78 -17.61 48.38
C ARG A 247 31.34 -17.38 49.79
N ARG A 248 30.49 -17.01 50.75
CA ARG A 248 30.89 -16.84 52.17
C ARG A 248 31.39 -18.14 52.77
N ALA A 249 30.71 -19.26 52.52
CA ALA A 249 31.14 -20.58 53.00
C ALA A 249 32.49 -21.01 52.39
N ALA A 250 32.72 -20.73 51.10
CA ALA A 250 33.99 -20.99 50.44
C ALA A 250 35.14 -20.13 51.01
N ALA A 251 34.89 -18.84 51.28
CA ALA A 251 35.85 -17.93 51.90
C ALA A 251 36.20 -18.35 53.34
N ALA A 252 35.21 -18.74 54.15
CA ALA A 252 35.42 -19.24 55.51
C ALA A 252 36.22 -20.56 55.53
N LYS A 253 35.98 -21.46 54.56
CA LYS A 253 36.79 -22.67 54.39
C LYS A 253 38.24 -22.37 53.98
N ARG A 254 38.48 -21.33 53.18
CA ARG A 254 39.83 -20.87 52.84
C ARG A 254 40.55 -20.26 54.04
N ALA A 255 39.86 -19.45 54.84
CA ALA A 255 40.45 -18.82 56.03
C ALA A 255 40.82 -19.83 57.14
N LYS A 256 40.15 -20.98 57.21
CA LYS A 256 40.50 -22.09 58.13
C LYS A 256 41.63 -23.01 57.65
N ARG A 257 42.16 -22.79 56.44
CA ARG A 257 43.23 -23.59 55.82
C ARG A 257 44.59 -22.88 55.80
N VAL A 258 44.68 -21.70 56.39
CA VAL A 258 45.91 -20.94 56.69
C VAL A 258 46.13 -21.01 58.19
#